data_AF-A0A1R1B1K0-F1
#
_entry.id   AF-A0A1R1B1K0-F1
#
_cell.length_a   1.000
_cell.length_b   1.000
_cell.length_c   1.000
_cell.angle_alpha   90.00
_cell.angle_beta   90.00
_cell.angle_gamma   90.00
#
_symmetry.space_group_name_H-M   'P 1'
#
loop_
_entity.id
_entity.type
_entity.pdbx_description
1 polymer ?
#
loop_
_entity_poly.entity_id
_entity_poly.type
_entity_poly.pdbx_seq_one_letter_code
_entity_poly.pdbx_strand_id
1 'polypeptide(L)'
;MSQELKETFMDVWIYLYKAAIYVKPLWAFFTSILYYVLFPDETFIPATIALISVLVIDILAKYYSIGVLNGGIINSIRTGKITSESLWRGTKRKIISILIVMILCGLSYRLTDFTIVSTIFQTFCFSILFWREAQSTIENLLDAGHDDLKWMLFFIKKKKKEVMDANGINESDDNH
;
A
#
# COMPACT_ATOMS: atom_id res chain seq x y z
N MET A 1 -47.47 -31.19 4.79
CA MET A 1 -46.25 -30.57 5.32
C MET A 1 -46.57 -30.05 6.72
N SER A 2 -46.04 -30.68 7.77
CA SER A 2 -46.37 -30.37 9.17
C SER A 2 -45.95 -28.94 9.54
N GLN A 3 -46.66 -28.31 10.47
CA GLN A 3 -46.30 -26.97 10.98
C GLN A 3 -44.87 -26.92 11.53
N GLU A 4 -44.45 -27.99 12.21
CA GLU A 4 -43.08 -28.17 12.70
C GLU A 4 -42.03 -28.08 11.58
N LEU A 5 -42.33 -28.61 10.39
CA LEU A 5 -41.41 -28.54 9.25
C LEU A 5 -41.24 -27.07 8.80
N LYS A 6 -42.32 -26.29 8.76
CA LYS A 6 -42.28 -24.88 8.36
C LYS A 6 -41.51 -24.02 9.36
N GLU A 7 -41.72 -24.26 10.66
CA GLU A 7 -40.98 -23.56 11.73
C GLU A 7 -39.49 -23.86 11.65
N THR A 8 -39.12 -25.13 11.51
CA THR A 8 -37.72 -25.54 11.33
C THR A 8 -37.08 -24.87 10.11
N PHE A 9 -37.77 -24.85 8.96
CA PHE A 9 -37.28 -24.17 7.76
C PHE A 9 -37.10 -22.65 7.97
N MET A 10 -38.01 -22.02 8.70
CA MET A 10 -37.96 -20.59 8.97
C MET A 10 -36.81 -20.23 9.92
N ASP A 11 -36.55 -21.05 10.93
CA ASP A 11 -35.41 -20.88 11.85
C ASP A 11 -34.07 -21.05 11.12
N VAL A 12 -33.96 -22.08 10.27
CA VAL A 12 -32.78 -22.29 9.41
C VAL A 12 -32.58 -21.09 8.48
N TRP A 13 -33.64 -20.57 7.88
CA TRP A 13 -33.56 -19.41 6.99
C TRP A 13 -33.10 -18.14 7.73
N ILE A 14 -33.66 -17.87 8.91
CA ILE A 14 -33.26 -16.72 9.74
C ILE A 14 -31.78 -16.84 10.15
N TYR A 15 -31.34 -18.05 10.49
CA TYR A 15 -29.94 -18.31 10.84
C TYR A 15 -29.00 -18.03 9.66
N LEU A 16 -29.32 -18.56 8.47
CA LEU A 16 -28.55 -18.31 7.25
C LEU A 16 -28.53 -16.83 6.86
N TYR A 17 -29.67 -16.14 6.98
CA TYR A 17 -29.77 -14.71 6.70
C TYR A 17 -28.90 -13.87 7.64
N LYS A 18 -28.92 -14.17 8.95
CA LYS A 18 -28.05 -13.51 9.93
C LYS A 18 -26.57 -13.78 9.65
N ALA A 19 -26.22 -15.03 9.32
CA ALA A 19 -24.86 -15.39 8.94
C ALA A 19 -24.40 -14.62 7.69
N ALA A 20 -25.25 -14.49 6.66
CA ALA A 20 -24.94 -13.74 5.46
C ALA A 20 -24.74 -12.24 5.72
N ILE A 21 -25.56 -11.62 6.58
CA ILE A 21 -25.38 -10.22 6.99
C ILE A 21 -24.05 -10.04 7.74
N TYR A 22 -23.73 -10.96 8.65
CA TYR A 22 -22.55 -10.85 9.50
C TYR A 22 -21.24 -11.09 8.73
N VAL A 23 -21.20 -12.16 7.92
CA VAL A 23 -20.02 -12.55 7.15
C VAL A 23 -19.82 -11.64 5.93
N LYS A 24 -20.89 -11.01 5.42
CA LYS A 24 -20.88 -10.20 4.20
C LYS A 24 -20.19 -10.97 3.05
N PRO A 25 -20.80 -12.04 2.52
CA PRO A 25 -20.15 -13.01 1.64
C PRO A 25 -19.52 -12.39 0.39
N LEU A 26 -20.12 -11.33 -0.17
CA LEU A 26 -19.50 -10.56 -1.25
C LEU A 26 -18.16 -9.96 -0.84
N TRP A 27 -18.08 -9.38 0.36
CA TRP A 27 -16.85 -8.78 0.84
C TRP A 27 -15.80 -9.83 1.17
N ALA A 28 -16.20 -10.93 1.81
CA ALA A 28 -15.34 -12.09 2.00
C ALA A 28 -14.75 -12.57 0.66
N PHE A 29 -15.59 -12.77 -0.36
CA PHE A 29 -15.17 -13.20 -1.69
C PHE A 29 -14.14 -12.26 -2.32
N PHE A 30 -14.39 -10.95 -2.33
CA PHE A 30 -13.43 -9.97 -2.86
C PHE A 30 -12.11 -9.96 -2.08
N THR A 31 -12.17 -10.01 -0.74
CA THR A 31 -10.96 -10.08 0.09
C THR A 31 -10.18 -11.38 -0.12
N SER A 32 -10.86 -12.50 -0.36
CA SER A 32 -10.22 -13.78 -0.68
C SER A 32 -9.50 -13.73 -2.03
N ILE A 33 -10.12 -13.17 -3.07
CA ILE A 33 -9.46 -12.97 -4.37
C ILE A 33 -8.25 -12.05 -4.23
N LEU A 34 -8.41 -10.93 -3.53
CA LEU A 34 -7.34 -9.97 -3.33
C LEU A 34 -6.17 -10.61 -2.57
N TYR A 35 -6.45 -11.34 -1.48
CA TYR A 35 -5.44 -12.03 -0.69
C TYR A 35 -4.73 -13.10 -1.53
N TYR A 36 -5.49 -13.91 -2.26
CA TYR A 36 -4.96 -14.92 -3.16
C TYR A 36 -4.01 -14.30 -4.20
N VAL A 37 -4.37 -13.17 -4.80
CA VAL A 37 -3.55 -12.52 -5.83
C VAL A 37 -2.32 -11.82 -5.22
N LEU A 38 -2.46 -11.11 -4.10
CA LEU A 38 -1.37 -10.34 -3.48
C LEU A 38 -0.33 -11.22 -2.78
N PHE A 39 -0.77 -12.34 -2.20
CA PHE A 39 0.06 -13.21 -1.37
C PHE A 39 0.06 -14.64 -1.94
N PRO A 40 0.74 -14.87 -3.08
CA PRO A 40 0.86 -16.20 -3.65
C PRO A 40 1.71 -17.14 -2.78
N ASP A 41 2.61 -16.59 -1.96
CA ASP A 41 3.51 -17.31 -1.06
C ASP A 41 3.73 -16.52 0.25
N GLU A 42 4.06 -17.21 1.34
CA GLU A 42 4.25 -16.59 2.67
C GLU A 42 5.42 -15.60 2.69
N THR A 43 6.42 -15.77 1.82
CA THR A 43 7.54 -14.82 1.68
C THR A 43 7.12 -13.43 1.22
N PHE A 44 5.90 -13.28 0.66
CA PHE A 44 5.36 -11.98 0.24
C PHE A 44 4.86 -11.14 1.42
N ILE A 45 4.51 -11.77 2.54
CA ILE A 45 3.87 -11.10 3.68
C ILE A 45 4.80 -10.07 4.31
N PRO A 46 6.07 -10.40 4.70
CA PRO A 46 6.95 -9.43 5.34
C PRO A 46 7.26 -8.21 4.46
N ALA A 47 7.55 -8.46 3.17
CA ALA A 47 7.85 -7.40 2.22
C ALA A 47 6.63 -6.48 2.00
N THR A 48 5.44 -7.06 1.93
CA THR A 48 4.18 -6.31 1.84
C THR A 48 3.94 -5.45 3.07
N ILE A 49 4.11 -6.01 4.27
CA ILE A 49 3.93 -5.27 5.53
C ILE A 49 4.92 -4.10 5.60
N ALA A 50 6.18 -4.32 5.24
CA ALA A 50 7.19 -3.26 5.20
C ALA A 50 6.79 -2.13 4.24
N LEU A 51 6.35 -2.48 3.03
CA LEU A 51 5.94 -1.52 2.01
C LEU A 51 4.68 -0.72 2.43
N ILE A 52 3.66 -1.40 2.96
CA ILE A 52 2.45 -0.73 3.44
C ILE A 52 2.77 0.16 4.64
N SER A 53 3.64 -0.29 5.54
CA SER A 53 4.03 0.49 6.71
C SER A 53 4.74 1.78 6.31
N VAL A 54 5.70 1.73 5.39
CA VAL A 54 6.39 2.95 4.92
C VAL A 54 5.43 3.87 4.14
N LEU A 55 4.49 3.32 3.37
CA LEU A 55 3.45 4.12 2.70
C LEU A 55 2.56 4.86 3.70
N VAL A 56 2.14 4.21 4.79
CA VAL A 56 1.36 4.84 5.85
C VAL A 56 2.17 5.95 6.52
N ILE A 57 3.43 5.68 6.86
CA ILE A 57 4.33 6.67 7.45
C ILE A 57 4.53 7.86 6.50
N ASP A 58 4.72 7.63 5.20
CA ASP A 58 4.87 8.69 4.20
C ASP A 58 3.64 9.60 4.15
N ILE A 59 2.43 9.00 4.11
CA ILE A 59 1.18 9.75 4.10
C ILE A 59 1.05 10.59 5.37
N LEU A 60 1.36 10.01 6.54
CA LEU A 60 1.35 10.74 7.82
C LEU A 60 2.38 11.88 7.84
N ALA A 61 3.59 11.63 7.35
CA ALA A 61 4.64 12.65 7.22
C ALA A 61 4.19 13.79 6.29
N LYS A 62 3.45 13.50 5.22
CA LYS A 62 2.89 14.53 4.33
C LYS A 62 1.86 15.39 5.03
N TYR A 63 0.94 14.78 5.78
CA TYR A 63 -0.03 15.54 6.57
C TYR A 63 0.64 16.40 7.63
N TYR A 64 1.66 15.85 8.30
CA TYR A 64 2.46 16.58 9.27
C TYR A 64 3.16 17.80 8.64
N SER A 65 3.84 17.63 7.50
CA SER A 65 4.59 18.71 6.86
C SER A 65 3.69 19.87 6.42
N ILE A 66 2.50 19.56 5.89
CA ILE A 66 1.48 20.56 5.55
C ILE A 66 0.92 21.24 6.80
N GLY A 67 0.78 20.48 7.90
CA GLY A 67 0.47 21.02 9.21
C GLY A 67 1.46 22.12 9.61
N VAL A 68 2.74 21.80 9.60
CA VAL A 68 3.81 22.73 10.01
C VAL A 68 3.90 23.94 9.07
N LEU A 69 3.92 23.72 7.75
CA LEU A 69 4.08 24.78 6.76
C LEU A 69 2.97 25.85 6.74
N ASN A 70 1.77 25.53 7.26
CA ASN A 70 0.64 26.47 7.30
C ASN A 70 0.35 26.99 8.72
N GLY A 71 1.35 26.96 9.62
CA GLY A 71 1.23 27.53 10.98
C GLY A 71 0.48 26.63 11.96
N GLY A 72 0.50 25.31 11.75
CA GLY A 72 -0.07 24.30 12.63
C GLY A 72 -1.24 23.52 12.03
N ILE A 73 -1.43 22.28 12.47
CA ILE A 73 -2.42 21.33 11.94
C ILE A 73 -3.85 21.91 11.97
N ILE A 74 -4.21 22.61 13.05
CA ILE A 74 -5.54 23.24 13.21
C ILE A 74 -5.77 24.31 12.13
N ASN A 75 -4.76 25.12 11.83
CA ASN A 75 -4.87 26.16 10.81
C ASN A 75 -4.90 25.54 9.39
N SER A 76 -4.15 24.45 9.16
CA SER A 76 -4.18 23.70 7.90
C SER A 76 -5.53 23.02 7.62
N ILE A 77 -6.24 22.57 8.67
CA ILE A 77 -7.62 22.06 8.56
C ILE A 77 -8.56 23.22 8.25
N ARG A 78 -8.47 24.33 9.00
CA ARG A 78 -9.35 25.51 8.81
C ARG A 78 -9.21 26.13 7.42
N THR A 79 -8.02 26.11 6.85
CA THR A 79 -7.71 26.62 5.51
C THR A 79 -7.95 25.59 4.39
N GLY A 80 -8.38 24.37 4.73
CA GLY A 80 -8.70 23.31 3.76
C GLY A 80 -7.49 22.75 3.00
N LYS A 81 -6.27 23.04 3.44
CA LYS A 81 -5.04 22.57 2.76
C LYS A 81 -4.84 21.07 2.91
N ILE A 82 -5.17 20.53 4.09
CA ILE A 82 -5.15 19.08 4.38
C ILE A 82 -6.22 18.33 3.59
N THR A 83 -7.37 18.97 3.33
CA THR A 83 -8.48 18.38 2.57
C THR A 83 -8.46 18.77 1.10
N SER A 84 -7.35 19.32 0.61
CA SER A 84 -7.25 19.80 -0.76
C SER A 84 -7.35 18.63 -1.74
N GLU A 85 -8.08 18.85 -2.83
CA GLU A 85 -8.28 17.82 -3.85
C GLU A 85 -6.96 17.36 -4.48
N SER A 86 -5.99 18.26 -4.59
CA SER A 86 -4.64 17.95 -5.10
C SER A 86 -3.89 16.99 -4.19
N LEU A 87 -3.97 17.14 -2.86
CA LEU A 87 -3.38 16.21 -1.91
C LEU A 87 -4.02 14.83 -2.02
N TRP A 88 -5.34 14.78 -1.98
CA TRP A 88 -6.08 13.52 -2.07
C TRP A 88 -5.82 12.80 -3.39
N ARG A 89 -5.73 13.55 -4.50
CA ARG A 89 -5.41 13.01 -5.82
C ARG A 89 -4.00 12.44 -5.86
N GLY A 90 -3.02 13.10 -5.24
CA GLY A 90 -1.65 12.60 -5.09
C GLY A 90 -1.59 11.30 -4.29
N THR A 91 -2.20 11.28 -3.10
CA THR A 91 -2.26 10.08 -2.24
C THR A 91 -2.98 8.93 -2.93
N LYS A 92 -4.12 9.18 -3.59
CA LYS A 92 -4.85 8.18 -4.35
C LYS A 92 -4.00 7.58 -5.47
N ARG A 93 -3.31 8.43 -6.25
CA ARG A 93 -2.42 7.97 -7.32
C ARG A 93 -1.35 7.04 -6.76
N LYS A 94 -0.71 7.43 -5.66
CA LYS A 94 0.33 6.64 -4.99
C LYS A 94 -0.17 5.27 -4.52
N ILE A 95 -1.30 5.24 -3.81
CA ILE A 95 -1.92 3.98 -3.32
C ILE A 95 -2.26 3.05 -4.49
N ILE A 96 -2.89 3.58 -5.54
CA ILE A 96 -3.28 2.79 -6.73
C ILE A 96 -2.03 2.24 -7.43
N SER A 97 -1.00 3.06 -7.64
CA SER A 97 0.23 2.62 -8.30
C SER A 97 0.93 1.49 -7.52
N ILE A 98 1.04 1.61 -6.20
CA ILE A 98 1.65 0.56 -5.36
C ILE A 98 0.82 -0.72 -5.42
N LEU A 99 -0.50 -0.61 -5.27
CA LEU A 99 -1.40 -1.76 -5.31
C LEU A 99 -1.32 -2.50 -6.65
N ILE A 100 -1.29 -1.78 -7.78
CA ILE A 100 -1.15 -2.37 -9.12
C ILE A 100 0.16 -3.14 -9.22
N VAL A 101 1.28 -2.56 -8.81
CA VAL A 101 2.59 -3.25 -8.88
C VAL A 101 2.59 -4.50 -7.99
N MET A 102 2.05 -4.43 -6.78
CA MET A 102 1.95 -5.60 -5.90
C MET A 102 1.11 -6.73 -6.52
N ILE A 103 -0.03 -6.38 -7.14
CA ILE A 103 -0.86 -7.34 -7.88
C ILE A 103 -0.07 -7.97 -9.03
N LEU A 104 0.65 -7.17 -9.82
CA LEU A 104 1.45 -7.67 -10.93
C LEU A 104 2.56 -8.61 -10.46
N CYS A 105 3.26 -8.30 -9.36
CA CYS A 105 4.25 -9.21 -8.77
C CYS A 105 3.60 -10.53 -8.32
N GLY A 106 2.44 -10.46 -7.66
CA GLY A 106 1.71 -11.65 -7.21
C GLY A 106 1.19 -12.53 -8.36
N LEU A 107 0.70 -11.91 -9.45
CA LEU A 107 0.32 -12.61 -10.67
C LEU A 107 1.52 -13.18 -11.42
N SER A 108 2.64 -12.45 -11.49
CA SER A 108 3.88 -12.90 -12.11
C SER A 108 4.40 -14.18 -11.46
N TYR A 109 4.28 -14.29 -10.14
CA TYR A 109 4.64 -15.50 -9.41
C TYR A 109 3.84 -16.73 -9.86
N ARG A 110 2.57 -16.53 -10.21
CA ARG A 110 1.65 -17.59 -10.63
C ARG A 110 1.80 -18.00 -12.08
N LEU A 111 2.41 -17.16 -12.91
CA LEU A 111 2.64 -17.42 -14.33
C LEU A 111 3.95 -18.16 -14.60
N THR A 112 4.87 -18.16 -13.65
CA THR A 112 6.24 -18.66 -13.85
C THR A 112 6.45 -19.93 -13.03
N ASP A 113 6.82 -21.03 -13.68
CA ASP A 113 7.12 -22.31 -13.00
C ASP A 113 8.39 -22.23 -12.11
N PHE A 114 9.23 -21.21 -12.34
CA PHE A 114 10.45 -20.95 -11.58
C PHE A 114 10.19 -19.99 -10.40
N THR A 115 9.84 -20.56 -9.25
CA THR A 115 9.59 -19.82 -8.00
C THR A 115 10.72 -18.85 -7.63
N ILE A 116 11.99 -19.25 -7.83
CA ILE A 116 13.17 -18.42 -7.54
C ILE A 116 13.17 -17.10 -8.33
N VAL A 117 12.87 -17.17 -9.64
CA VAL A 117 12.89 -15.99 -10.52
C VAL A 117 11.80 -15.01 -10.09
N SER A 118 10.61 -15.52 -9.77
CA SER A 118 9.48 -14.73 -9.30
C SER A 118 9.75 -14.06 -7.95
N THR A 119 10.38 -14.76 -7.00
CA THR A 119 10.75 -14.19 -5.70
C THR A 119 11.81 -13.11 -5.83
N ILE A 120 12.80 -13.28 -6.73
CA ILE A 120 13.81 -12.24 -7.01
C ILE A 120 13.13 -11.00 -7.61
N PHE A 121 12.28 -11.19 -8.62
CA PHE A 121 11.55 -10.11 -9.26
C PHE A 121 10.67 -9.33 -8.27
N GLN A 122 9.95 -10.04 -7.41
CA GLN A 122 9.16 -9.43 -6.34
C GLN A 122 10.04 -8.64 -5.37
N THR A 123 11.11 -9.25 -4.86
CA THR A 123 12.05 -8.61 -3.92
C THR A 123 12.58 -7.31 -4.52
N PHE A 124 12.92 -7.34 -5.81
CA PHE A 124 13.37 -6.17 -6.54
C PHE A 124 12.30 -5.07 -6.61
N CYS A 125 11.09 -5.38 -7.11
CA CYS A 125 10.00 -4.40 -7.23
C CYS A 125 9.64 -3.80 -5.87
N PHE A 126 9.53 -4.62 -4.83
CA PHE A 126 9.16 -4.17 -3.50
C PHE A 126 10.26 -3.33 -2.87
N SER A 127 11.53 -3.66 -3.10
CA SER A 127 12.67 -2.85 -2.64
C SER A 127 12.66 -1.47 -3.28
N ILE A 128 12.44 -1.36 -4.60
CA ILE A 128 12.36 -0.06 -5.27
C ILE A 128 11.20 0.77 -4.71
N LEU A 129 10.02 0.18 -4.58
CA LEU A 129 8.86 0.88 -4.03
C LEU A 129 9.12 1.33 -2.60
N PHE A 130 9.71 0.47 -1.77
CA PHE A 130 10.07 0.79 -0.39
C PHE A 130 11.01 1.98 -0.32
N TRP A 131 12.12 1.96 -1.09
CA TRP A 131 13.09 3.05 -1.09
C TRP A 131 12.51 4.35 -1.62
N ARG A 132 11.62 4.29 -2.62
CA ARG A 132 10.88 5.47 -3.12
C ARG A 132 10.02 6.09 -2.02
N GLU A 133 9.26 5.29 -1.27
CA GLU A 133 8.41 5.79 -0.18
C GLU A 133 9.23 6.28 1.02
N ALA A 134 10.34 5.60 1.33
CA ALA A 134 11.28 6.06 2.34
C ALA A 134 11.85 7.43 1.97
N GLN A 135 12.28 7.63 0.72
CA GLN A 135 12.77 8.93 0.23
C GLN A 135 11.69 10.01 0.37
N SER A 136 10.48 9.74 -0.11
CA SER A 136 9.33 10.64 -0.02
C SER A 136 9.01 11.04 1.43
N THR A 137 9.10 10.08 2.37
CA THR A 137 8.90 10.34 3.80
C THR A 137 9.90 11.36 4.33
N ILE A 138 11.17 11.19 3.98
CA ILE A 138 12.24 12.09 4.47
C ILE A 138 12.15 13.46 3.82
N GLU A 139 11.80 13.54 2.54
CA GLU A 139 11.50 14.80 1.87
C GLU A 139 10.35 15.54 2.57
N ASN A 140 9.27 14.83 2.95
CA ASN A 140 8.19 15.44 3.72
C ASN A 140 8.64 15.93 5.12
N LEU A 141 9.53 15.21 5.81
CA LEU A 141 10.06 15.66 7.10
C LEU A 141 11.00 16.86 6.96
N LEU A 142 11.81 16.90 5.90
CA LEU A 142 12.65 18.06 5.56
C LEU A 142 11.81 19.29 5.23
N ASP A 143 10.72 19.13 4.48
CA ASP A 143 9.73 20.19 4.23
C ASP A 143 9.14 20.75 5.55
N ALA A 144 9.09 19.93 6.61
CA ALA A 144 8.62 20.34 7.92
C ALA A 144 9.70 20.98 8.81
N GLY A 145 10.93 21.15 8.32
CA GLY A 145 12.03 21.80 9.03
C GLY A 145 12.99 20.87 9.78
N HIS A 146 12.90 19.54 9.60
CA HIS A 146 13.83 18.56 10.19
C HIS A 146 15.13 18.46 9.37
N ASP A 147 15.88 19.55 9.30
CA ASP A 147 17.10 19.69 8.48
C ASP A 147 18.23 18.70 8.85
N ASP A 148 18.21 18.15 10.07
CA ASP A 148 19.13 17.13 10.57
C ASP A 148 18.98 15.80 9.82
N LEU A 149 17.90 15.60 9.06
CA LEU A 149 17.68 14.39 8.25
C LEU A 149 18.29 14.45 6.85
N LYS A 150 18.96 15.55 6.45
CA LYS A 150 19.55 15.69 5.10
C LYS A 150 20.55 14.59 4.76
N TRP A 151 21.36 14.14 5.72
CA TRP A 151 22.31 13.04 5.51
C TRP A 151 21.56 11.72 5.21
N MET A 152 20.40 11.53 5.81
CA MET A 152 19.58 10.34 5.62
C MET A 152 18.93 10.33 4.24
N LEU A 153 18.52 11.50 3.72
CA LEU A 153 18.07 11.63 2.33
C LEU A 153 19.16 11.22 1.34
N PHE A 154 20.41 11.68 1.57
CA PHE A 154 21.55 11.28 0.74
C PHE A 154 21.79 9.76 0.80
N PHE A 155 21.73 9.17 1.99
CA PHE A 155 21.88 7.74 2.17
C PHE A 155 20.78 6.93 1.46
N ILE A 156 19.53 7.34 1.59
CA ILE A 156 18.39 6.68 0.93
C ILE A 156 18.51 6.77 -0.59
N LYS A 157 18.85 7.94 -1.14
CA LYS A 157 19.08 8.11 -2.58
C LYS A 157 20.20 7.18 -3.08
N LYS A 158 21.29 7.09 -2.31
CA LYS A 158 22.38 6.16 -2.61
C LYS A 158 21.92 4.70 -2.58
N LYS A 159 21.15 4.28 -1.57
CA LYS A 159 20.63 2.91 -1.47
C LYS A 159 19.61 2.57 -2.56
N LYS A 160 18.72 3.49 -2.90
CA LYS A 160 17.82 3.34 -4.05
C LYS A 160 18.62 3.07 -5.33
N LYS A 161 19.66 3.88 -5.57
CA LYS A 161 20.55 3.71 -6.72
C LYS A 161 21.29 2.39 -6.70
N GLU A 162 21.89 2.00 -5.58
CA GLU A 162 22.57 0.70 -5.43
C GLU A 162 21.64 -0.48 -5.77
N VAL A 163 20.37 -0.41 -5.34
CA VAL A 163 19.36 -1.43 -5.67
C VAL A 163 19.03 -1.44 -7.16
N MET A 164 18.97 -0.29 -7.83
CA MET A 164 18.72 -0.22 -9.27
C MET A 164 19.91 -0.75 -10.07
N ASP A 165 21.13 -0.33 -9.72
CA ASP A 165 22.38 -0.71 -10.37
C ASP A 165 22.64 -2.23 -10.23
N ALA A 166 22.42 -2.81 -9.04
CA ALA A 166 22.59 -4.24 -8.79
C ALA A 166 21.67 -5.13 -9.65
N ASN A 167 20.58 -4.57 -10.17
CA ASN A 167 19.61 -5.27 -11.00
C ASN A 167 19.67 -4.82 -12.48
N GLY A 168 20.74 -4.12 -12.88
CA GLY A 168 21.03 -3.80 -14.28
C GLY A 168 20.14 -2.72 -14.90
N ILE A 169 19.50 -1.86 -14.09
CA ILE A 169 18.68 -0.75 -14.59
C ILE A 169 19.42 0.58 -14.39
N ASN A 170 19.87 1.18 -15.49
CA ASN A 170 20.31 2.58 -15.48
C ASN A 170 19.08 3.48 -15.50
N GLU A 171 18.98 4.46 -14.60
CA GLU A 171 18.05 5.59 -14.76
C GLU A 171 18.38 6.22 -16.13
N SER A 172 17.59 5.92 -17.14
CA SER A 172 17.46 6.84 -18.28
C SER A 172 16.75 8.05 -17.70
N ASP A 173 17.32 9.24 -17.92
CA ASP A 173 16.72 10.51 -17.51
C ASP A 173 15.29 10.63 -18.06
N ASP A 174 14.31 10.21 -17.28
CA ASP A 174 12.89 10.41 -17.55
C ASP A 174 12.54 11.87 -17.22
N ASN A 175 12.86 12.75 -18.15
CA ASN A 175 12.13 13.99 -18.35
C ASN A 175 10.89 13.69 -19.20
N HIS A 176 9.76 13.34 -18.58
CA HIS A 176 8.43 13.52 -19.17
C HIS A 176 7.32 13.72 -18.12
#